data_AF-J6HSQ7-F1
#
_entry.id   AF-J6HSQ7-F1
#
_cell.length_a   1.000
_cell.length_b   1.000
_cell.length_c   1.000
_cell.angle_alpha   90.00
_cell.angle_beta   90.00
_cell.angle_gamma   90.00
#
_symmetry.space_group_name_H-M   'P 1'
#
loop_
_entity.id
_entity.type
_entity.pdbx_description
1 polymer ?
#
loop_
_entity_poly.entity_id
_entity_poly.type
_entity_poly.pdbx_seq_one_letter_code
_entity_poly.pdbx_strand_id
1 'polypeptide(L)' 'MNGIQGLMDVLRKGIKDTNERQEGKAQRGVIQGGRVRIGSRSYPFRAVVDCSTEEGSLVWVQISKGGTAIILGA' A
#
# COMPACT_ATOMS: atom_id res chain seq x y z
N MET A 1 26.83 16.36 -20.77
CA MET A 1 25.72 15.83 -19.94
C MET A 1 24.70 15.18 -20.87
N ASN A 2 24.58 13.85 -20.86
CA ASN A 2 23.70 13.12 -21.77
C ASN A 2 22.25 13.24 -21.28
N GLY A 3 21.42 14.02 -21.97
CA GLY A 3 20.03 14.30 -21.58
C GLY A 3 19.15 13.05 -21.39
N ILE A 4 19.50 11.95 -22.06
CA ILE A 4 18.84 10.65 -21.88
C ILE A 4 19.10 10.06 -20.49
N GLN A 5 20.33 10.21 -19.97
CA GLN A 5 20.69 9.71 -18.64
C GLN A 5 19.92 10.47 -17.55
N GLY A 6 19.82 11.80 -17.68
CA GLY A 6 19.05 12.64 -16.75
C GLY A 6 17.56 12.30 -16.73
N LEU A 7 16.96 11.97 -17.87
CA LEU A 7 15.56 11.55 -17.93
C LEU A 7 15.35 10.17 -17.28
N MET A 8 16.26 9.22 -17.51
CA MET A 8 16.19 7.91 -16.86
C MET A 8 16.32 8.03 -15.33
N ASP A 9 17.18 8.91 -14.84
CA ASP A 9 17.38 9.12 -13.41
C ASP A 9 16.15 9.78 -12.76
N VAL A 10 15.49 10.72 -13.45
CA VAL A 10 14.21 11.32 -13.00
C VAL A 10 13.09 10.28 -12.97
N LEU A 11 13.00 9.41 -13.98
CA LEU A 11 12.00 8.33 -14.01
C LEU A 11 12.24 7.31 -12.89
N ARG A 12 13.50 6.89 -12.68
CA ARG A 12 13.86 5.98 -11.58
C ARG A 12 13.55 6.60 -10.22
N LYS A 13 13.84 7.89 -10.03
CA LYS A 13 13.52 8.62 -8.80
C LYS A 13 12.01 8.71 -8.57
N GLY A 14 11.22 9.01 -9.61
CA GLY A 14 9.75 9.05 -9.52
C GLY A 14 9.12 7.69 -9.18
N ILE A 15 9.67 6.60 -9.70
CA ILE A 15 9.23 5.23 -9.37
C ILE A 15 9.60 4.88 -7.93
N LYS A 16 10.83 5.21 -7.51
CA LYS A 16 11.32 4.98 -6.15
C LYS A 16 10.50 5.74 -5.11
N ASP A 17 10.25 7.04 -5.33
CA ASP A 17 9.42 7.88 -4.45
C ASP A 17 7.96 7.41 -4.41
N THR A 18 7.46 6.78 -5.49
CA THR A 18 6.11 6.21 -5.54
C THR A 18 6.03 4.90 -4.75
N ASN A 19 7.05 4.04 -4.83
CA ASN A 19 7.12 2.80 -4.05
C ASN A 19 7.37 3.07 -2.56
N GLU A 20 8.25 4.00 -2.22
CA GLU A 20 8.51 4.43 -0.82
C GLU A 20 7.33 5.22 -0.20
N ARG A 21 6.45 5.81 -1.02
CA ARG A 21 5.16 6.36 -0.57
C ARG A 21 4.07 5.29 -0.41
N GLN A 22 4.24 4.09 -0.93
CA GLN A 22 3.29 2.98 -0.81
C GLN A 22 3.58 2.06 0.37
N GLU A 23 4.84 1.97 0.80
CA GLU A 23 5.16 1.35 2.08
C GLU A 23 4.71 2.29 3.22
N GLY A 24 3.59 1.93 3.85
CA GLY A 24 3.12 2.56 5.10
C GLY A 24 1.71 3.15 5.12
N LYS A 25 0.86 2.99 4.07
CA LYS A 25 -0.59 3.29 4.17
C LYS A 25 -1.55 2.20 3.70
N ALA A 26 -2.66 2.06 4.42
CA ALA A 26 -3.73 1.11 4.16
C ALA A 26 -4.42 1.61 2.92
N GLN A 27 -4.57 0.79 1.89
CA GLN A 27 -5.10 1.25 0.61
C GLN A 27 -6.47 0.64 0.35
N ARG A 28 -7.45 1.50 0.06
CA ARG A 28 -8.81 1.08 -0.30
C ARG A 28 -8.87 0.79 -1.79
N GLY A 29 -9.52 -0.32 -2.14
CA GLY A 29 -9.86 -0.60 -3.53
C GLY A 29 -11.21 -1.30 -3.66
N VAL A 30 -11.64 -1.49 -4.90
CA VAL A 30 -12.95 -2.09 -5.24
C VAL A 30 -12.74 -3.46 -5.87
N ILE A 31 -13.48 -4.45 -5.40
CA ILE A 31 -13.52 -5.78 -6.03
C ILE A 31 -14.26 -5.66 -7.37
N GLN A 32 -13.54 -5.81 -8.47
CA GLN A 32 -14.09 -5.81 -9.82
C GLN A 32 -13.37 -6.88 -10.65
N GLY A 33 -14.14 -7.77 -11.28
CA GLY A 33 -13.58 -8.86 -12.10
C GLY A 33 -12.67 -9.81 -11.32
N GLY A 34 -13.01 -10.12 -10.06
CA GLY A 34 -12.20 -11.02 -9.21
C GLY A 34 -10.90 -10.40 -8.68
N ARG A 35 -10.76 -9.06 -8.73
CA ARG A 35 -9.54 -8.33 -8.36
C ARG A 35 -9.88 -7.05 -7.59
N VAL A 36 -9.05 -6.60 -6.66
CA VAL A 36 -9.14 -5.28 -6.04
C VAL A 36 -8.50 -4.26 -6.96
N ARG A 37 -9.26 -3.27 -7.42
CA ARG A 37 -8.76 -2.13 -8.18
C ARG A 37 -8.46 -0.98 -7.25
N ILE A 38 -7.27 -0.38 -7.39
CA ILE A 38 -6.87 0.87 -6.75
C ILE A 38 -6.49 1.84 -7.88
N GLY A 39 -7.40 2.77 -8.17
CA GLY A 39 -7.27 3.66 -9.33
C GLY A 39 -7.28 2.90 -10.66
N SER A 40 -6.32 3.23 -11.54
CA SER A 40 -6.14 2.52 -12.82
C SER A 40 -5.49 1.14 -12.67
N ARG A 41 -4.98 0.82 -11.48
CA ARG A 41 -4.24 -0.43 -11.20
C ARG A 41 -5.18 -1.49 -10.65
N SER A 42 -4.95 -2.74 -11.03
CA SER A 42 -5.76 -3.88 -10.61
C SER A 42 -4.88 -4.97 -9.98
N TYR A 43 -5.24 -5.32 -8.76
CA TYR A 43 -4.49 -6.22 -7.88
C TYR A 43 -5.35 -7.45 -7.61
N PRO A 44 -4.80 -8.66 -7.65
CA PRO A 44 -5.53 -9.79 -7.07
C PRO A 44 -5.69 -9.50 -5.56
N PHE A 45 -6.77 -9.99 -4.95
CA PHE A 45 -7.00 -9.78 -3.53
C PHE A 45 -7.41 -11.06 -2.83
N ARG A 46 -7.33 -11.01 -1.51
CA ARG A 46 -7.87 -11.99 -0.58
C ARG A 46 -8.62 -11.22 0.50
N ALA A 47 -9.83 -11.67 0.84
CA ALA A 47 -10.62 -11.04 1.90
C ALA A 47 -10.10 -11.45 3.29
N VAL A 48 -10.18 -10.53 4.25
CA VAL A 48 -10.01 -10.78 5.69
C VAL A 48 -11.31 -10.30 6.34
N VAL A 49 -11.98 -11.15 7.13
CA VAL A 49 -13.45 -11.01 7.36
C VAL A 49 -13.84 -10.75 8.82
N ASP A 50 -12.95 -10.86 9.79
CA ASP A 50 -13.28 -10.52 11.19
C ASP A 50 -12.05 -9.93 11.88
N CYS A 51 -12.23 -8.93 12.76
CA CYS A 51 -11.10 -8.33 13.46
C CYS A 51 -11.41 -8.03 14.94
N SER A 52 -11.12 -8.98 15.84
CA SER A 52 -11.25 -8.75 17.28
C SER A 52 -10.25 -7.69 17.75
N THR A 53 -10.74 -6.76 18.57
CA THR A 53 -9.93 -5.70 19.21
C THR A 53 -10.01 -5.76 20.73
N GLU A 54 -10.43 -6.89 21.29
CA GLU A 54 -10.42 -7.11 22.72
C GLU A 54 -8.99 -7.12 23.25
N GLU A 55 -8.79 -6.77 24.52
CA GLU A 55 -7.47 -6.86 25.15
C GLU A 55 -6.89 -8.27 24.98
N GLY A 56 -5.64 -8.37 24.54
CA GLY A 56 -5.01 -9.64 24.13
C GLY A 56 -5.29 -10.11 22.70
N SER A 57 -6.10 -9.38 21.91
CA SER A 57 -6.33 -9.68 20.49
C SER A 57 -5.16 -9.23 19.61
N LEU A 58 -4.80 -10.08 18.65
CA LEU A 58 -3.73 -9.82 17.70
C LEU A 58 -4.31 -9.27 16.41
N VAL A 59 -3.80 -8.12 15.97
CA VAL A 59 -4.35 -7.36 14.84
C VAL A 59 -3.27 -7.10 13.78
N TRP A 60 -3.64 -7.23 12.50
CA TRP A 60 -2.81 -6.78 11.39
C TRP A 60 -2.80 -5.28 11.39
N VAL A 61 -1.64 -4.67 11.62
CA VAL A 61 -1.55 -3.23 11.67
C VAL A 61 -0.54 -2.72 10.67
N GLN A 62 -0.77 -1.51 10.20
CA GLN A 62 0.26 -0.74 9.54
C GLN A 62 0.75 0.37 10.44
N ILE A 63 2.06 0.39 10.63
CA ILE A 63 2.69 1.40 11.46
C ILE A 63 2.90 2.65 10.62
N SER A 64 2.25 3.73 11.06
CA SER A 64 2.38 5.02 10.42
C SER A 64 3.78 5.60 10.66
N LYS A 65 4.17 6.57 9.83
CA LYS A 65 5.43 7.31 10.02
C LYS A 65 5.53 8.01 11.39
N GLY A 66 4.43 8.18 12.11
CA GLY A 66 4.37 8.76 13.46
C GLY A 66 4.27 7.75 14.60
N GLY A 67 4.43 6.44 14.31
CA GLY A 67 4.49 5.39 15.33
C GLY A 67 3.14 4.80 15.76
N THR A 68 2.03 5.20 15.14
CA THR A 68 0.70 4.65 15.43
C THR A 68 0.42 3.40 14.60
N ALA A 69 -0.11 2.35 15.22
CA ALA A 69 -0.52 1.10 14.57
C ALA A 69 -1.97 1.18 14.02
N ILE A 70 -2.17 0.92 12.72
CA ILE A 70 -3.47 1.01 12.02
C ILE A 70 -3.98 -0.36 11.61
N ILE A 71 -5.06 -0.85 12.22
CA ILE A 71 -5.57 -2.22 12.01
C ILE A 71 -6.19 -2.39 10.60
N LEU A 72 -5.68 -3.33 9.81
CA LEU A 72 -6.11 -3.74 8.47
C LEU A 72 -6.98 -5.01 8.47
N GLY A 73 -7.04 -5.67 9.63
CA GLY A 73 -7.76 -6.91 9.93
C GLY A 73 -7.28 -7.44 11.29
N ALA A 74 -7.99 -8.37 11.91
CA ALA A 74 -7.51 -9.13 13.06
C ALA A 74 -7.73 -10.62 12.80
#